data_AF-A0A925EQL7-F1
#
_entry.id   AF-A0A925EQL7-F1
#
_cell.length_a   1.000
_cell.length_b   1.000
_cell.length_c   1.000
_cell.angle_alpha   90.00
_cell.angle_beta   90.00
_cell.angle_gamma   90.00
#
_symmetry.space_group_name_H-M   'P 1'
#
loop_
_entity.id
_entity.type
_entity.pdbx_description
1 polymer ?
#
loop_
_entity_poly.entity_id
_entity_poly.type
_entity_poly.pdbx_seq_one_letter_code
_entity_poly.pdbx_strand_id
1 'polypeptide(L)'
;MTSTLKEHPIWRNVAQTLEQINPQQIALQHLQACQGEINGYWDESDQFYEKIRFVHTLSPELISSSIGVAQTGNSHWLQLKYALTISSTEPTIADPDFKTTLGELSLILDDSLEVIDENWVIDVNSPYVLAI
;
A
#
# COMPACT_ATOMS: atom_id res chain seq x y z
N MET A 1 5.01 -32.97 18.45
CA MET A 1 4.47 -33.24 17.11
C MET A 1 4.75 -32.02 16.26
N THR A 2 5.39 -32.17 15.10
CA THR A 2 5.67 -31.06 14.17
C THR A 2 4.59 -31.03 13.10
N SER A 3 3.53 -30.26 13.35
CA SER A 3 2.52 -29.97 12.34
C SER A 3 3.08 -28.91 11.39
N THR A 4 3.26 -29.23 10.11
CA THR A 4 3.73 -28.27 9.11
C THR A 4 2.55 -27.71 8.34
N LEU A 5 2.57 -26.40 8.05
CA LEU A 5 1.52 -25.75 7.26
C LEU A 5 1.74 -25.90 5.76
N LYS A 6 2.89 -26.42 5.30
CA LYS A 6 3.33 -26.35 3.89
C LYS A 6 2.32 -26.89 2.87
N GLU A 7 1.51 -27.88 3.25
CA GLU A 7 0.48 -28.51 2.40
C GLU A 7 -0.95 -28.18 2.85
N HIS A 8 -1.11 -27.25 3.80
CA HIS A 8 -2.41 -26.91 4.35
C HIS A 8 -3.25 -26.12 3.32
N PRO A 9 -4.55 -26.42 3.16
CA PRO A 9 -5.42 -25.78 2.16
C PRO A 9 -5.56 -24.27 2.35
N ILE A 10 -5.18 -23.75 3.51
CA ILE A 10 -5.20 -22.31 3.82
C ILE A 10 -4.44 -21.49 2.78
N TRP A 11 -3.29 -21.96 2.29
CA TRP A 11 -2.52 -21.20 1.30
C TRP A 11 -3.27 -21.02 -0.02
N ARG A 12 -3.95 -22.08 -0.47
CA ARG A 12 -4.80 -22.01 -1.66
C ARG A 12 -5.98 -21.06 -1.43
N ASN A 13 -6.63 -21.16 -0.28
CA ASN A 13 -7.77 -20.32 0.04
C ASN A 13 -7.37 -18.84 0.07
N VAL A 14 -6.26 -18.50 0.73
CA VAL A 14 -5.73 -17.13 0.79
C VAL A 14 -5.42 -16.60 -0.62
N ALA A 15 -4.73 -17.38 -1.46
CA ALA A 15 -4.43 -16.98 -2.83
C ALA A 15 -5.71 -16.71 -3.64
N GLN A 16 -6.71 -17.59 -3.55
CA GLN A 16 -7.99 -17.42 -4.26
C GLN A 16 -8.79 -16.22 -3.74
N THR A 17 -8.78 -15.96 -2.43
CA THR A 17 -9.42 -14.78 -1.86
C THR A 17 -8.77 -13.50 -2.38
N LEU A 18 -7.43 -13.44 -2.42
CA LEU A 18 -6.70 -12.30 -2.97
C LEU A 18 -7.02 -12.07 -4.45
N GLU A 19 -7.15 -13.12 -5.26
CA GLU A 19 -7.56 -12.98 -6.67
C GLU A 19 -8.98 -12.39 -6.80
N GLN A 20 -9.90 -12.73 -5.89
CA GLN A 20 -11.29 -12.28 -5.94
C GLN A 20 -11.47 -10.82 -5.52
N ILE A 21 -10.72 -10.35 -4.52
CA ILE A 21 -10.85 -8.98 -3.99
C ILE A 21 -10.08 -7.94 -4.80
N ASN A 22 -9.18 -8.37 -5.69
CA ASN A 22 -8.34 -7.52 -6.53
C ASN A 22 -7.63 -6.38 -5.73
N PRO A 23 -6.57 -6.71 -4.95
CA PRO A 23 -5.80 -5.74 -4.16
C PRO A 23 -5.37 -4.50 -4.92
N GLN A 24 -5.07 -4.64 -6.22
CA GLN A 24 -4.68 -3.53 -7.06
C GLN A 24 -5.80 -2.48 -7.17
N GLN A 25 -7.04 -2.93 -7.36
CA GLN A 25 -8.19 -2.05 -7.47
C GLN A 25 -8.48 -1.33 -6.14
N ILE A 26 -8.33 -2.02 -5.01
CA ILE A 26 -8.48 -1.43 -3.67
C ILE A 26 -7.52 -0.25 -3.49
N ALA A 27 -6.23 -0.44 -3.78
CA ALA A 27 -5.24 0.61 -3.66
C ALA A 27 -5.52 1.80 -4.60
N LEU A 28 -5.90 1.53 -5.85
CA LEU A 28 -6.24 2.59 -6.81
C LEU A 28 -7.45 3.41 -6.36
N GLN A 29 -8.50 2.77 -5.87
CA GLN A 29 -9.69 3.45 -5.36
C GLN A 29 -9.36 4.30 -4.12
N HIS A 30 -8.55 3.76 -3.21
CA HIS A 30 -8.09 4.48 -2.03
C HIS A 30 -7.27 5.72 -2.41
N LEU A 31 -6.27 5.58 -3.28
CA LEU A 31 -5.46 6.70 -3.77
C LEU A 31 -6.29 7.79 -4.46
N GLN A 32 -7.33 7.39 -5.22
CA GLN A 32 -8.27 8.32 -5.84
C GLN A 32 -9.10 9.08 -4.80
N ALA A 33 -9.57 8.40 -3.75
CA ALA A 33 -10.34 9.01 -2.67
C ALA A 33 -9.51 10.04 -1.89
N CYS A 34 -8.21 9.77 -1.69
CA CYS A 34 -7.27 10.69 -1.05
C CYS A 34 -6.79 11.83 -1.98
N GLN A 35 -7.19 11.83 -3.25
CA GLN A 35 -6.78 12.83 -4.25
C GLN A 35 -5.25 12.98 -4.41
N GLY A 36 -4.49 11.93 -4.10
CA GLY A 36 -3.03 11.99 -4.10
C GLY A 36 -2.43 12.90 -3.03
N GLU A 37 -3.15 13.14 -1.94
CA GLU A 37 -2.66 13.89 -0.78
C GLU A 37 -2.65 13.02 0.48
N ILE A 38 -1.69 13.26 1.37
CA ILE A 38 -1.66 12.70 2.74
C ILE A 38 -1.68 13.89 3.70
N ASN A 39 -2.58 13.87 4.68
CA ASN A 39 -2.71 14.95 5.66
C ASN A 39 -2.13 14.53 7.00
N GLY A 40 -1.33 15.41 7.63
CA GLY A 40 -0.74 15.17 8.95
C GLY A 40 0.27 14.02 8.96
N TYR A 41 1.36 14.16 8.22
CA TYR A 41 2.38 13.13 8.05
C TYR A 41 3.57 13.36 8.98
N TRP A 42 4.09 12.27 9.55
CA TRP A 42 5.34 12.25 10.31
C TRP A 42 6.32 11.35 9.58
N ASP A 43 7.54 11.83 9.33
CA ASP A 43 8.59 11.02 8.74
C ASP A 43 9.38 10.24 9.80
N GLU A 44 10.35 9.43 9.34
CA GLU A 44 11.21 8.62 10.21
C GLU A 44 12.15 9.44 11.10
N SER A 45 12.29 10.75 10.84
CA SER A 45 13.12 11.69 11.60
C SER A 45 12.30 12.53 12.60
N ASP A 46 11.06 12.13 12.89
CA ASP A 46 10.10 12.87 13.72
C ASP A 46 9.79 14.28 13.18
N GLN A 47 9.93 14.51 11.87
CA GLN A 47 9.53 15.75 11.24
C GLN A 47 8.05 15.69 10.82
N PHE A 48 7.29 16.69 11.27
CA PHE A 48 5.88 16.84 10.91
C PHE A 48 5.71 17.66 9.62
N TYR A 49 4.82 17.18 8.76
CA TYR A 49 4.34 17.86 7.56
C TYR A 49 2.82 17.93 7.62
N GLU A 50 2.27 19.12 7.43
CA GLU A 50 0.82 19.31 7.40
C GLU A 50 0.22 18.52 6.23
N LYS A 51 0.95 18.51 5.10
CA LYS A 51 0.48 17.85 3.89
C LYS A 51 1.62 17.32 3.02
N ILE A 52 1.44 16.10 2.53
CA ILE A 52 2.24 15.53 1.45
C ILE A 52 1.41 15.52 0.18
N ARG A 53 1.97 15.98 -0.94
CA ARG A 53 1.36 15.89 -2.28
C ARG A 53 2.30 15.23 -3.26
N PHE A 54 1.74 14.35 -4.08
CA PHE A 54 2.48 13.74 -5.19
C PHE A 54 2.31 14.56 -6.46
N VAL A 55 3.42 14.84 -7.15
CA VAL A 55 3.41 15.62 -8.41
C VAL A 55 2.81 14.81 -9.57
N HIS A 56 2.88 13.48 -9.48
CA HIS A 56 2.36 12.55 -10.47
C HIS A 56 1.41 11.53 -9.86
N THR A 57 0.56 10.94 -10.71
CA THR A 57 -0.30 9.82 -10.33
C THR A 57 0.54 8.64 -9.88
N LEU A 58 0.25 8.13 -8.69
CA LEU A 58 0.88 6.94 -8.14
C LEU A 58 0.31 5.67 -8.77
N SER A 59 1.18 4.72 -9.06
CA SER A 59 0.88 3.35 -9.45
C SER A 59 1.28 2.42 -8.30
N PRO A 60 0.32 1.91 -7.51
CA PRO A 60 0.63 0.97 -6.45
C PRO A 60 1.01 -0.38 -7.04
N GLU A 61 1.96 -1.07 -6.43
CA GLU A 61 2.33 -2.45 -6.78
C GLU A 61 2.29 -3.30 -5.50
N LEU A 62 1.45 -4.33 -5.46
CA LEU A 62 1.31 -5.19 -4.28
C LEU A 62 2.62 -5.96 -4.04
N ILE A 63 3.28 -5.68 -2.92
CA ILE A 63 4.53 -6.34 -2.52
C ILE A 63 4.32 -7.37 -1.41
N SER A 64 3.25 -7.25 -0.62
CA SER A 64 2.93 -8.20 0.43
C SER A 64 1.45 -8.20 0.78
N SER A 65 0.97 -9.34 1.27
CA SER A 65 -0.37 -9.48 1.83
C SER A 65 -0.31 -10.38 3.06
N SER A 66 -1.15 -10.10 4.05
CA SER A 66 -1.24 -10.89 5.27
C SER A 66 -2.65 -10.85 5.83
N ILE A 67 -3.07 -11.96 6.43
CA ILE A 67 -4.37 -12.08 7.09
C ILE A 67 -4.10 -12.38 8.56
N GLY A 68 -4.79 -11.67 9.44
CA GLY A 68 -4.72 -11.89 10.87
C GLY A 68 -6.08 -12.15 11.48
N VAL A 69 -6.05 -12.81 12.63
CA VAL A 69 -7.22 -13.08 13.47
C VAL A 69 -6.89 -12.63 14.88
N ALA A 70 -7.65 -11.69 15.42
CA ALA A 70 -7.51 -11.30 16.81
C ALA A 70 -8.22 -12.32 17.72
N GLN A 71 -7.49 -12.82 18.72
CA GLN A 71 -8.03 -13.75 19.73
C GLN A 71 -9.17 -13.12 20.54
N THR A 72 -9.12 -11.81 20.72
CA THR A 72 -10.12 -11.04 21.46
C THR A 72 -11.08 -10.40 20.48
N GLY A 73 -12.38 -10.71 20.59
CA GLY A 73 -13.41 -10.14 19.73
C GLY A 73 -13.62 -10.85 18.39
N ASN A 74 -12.81 -11.86 18.06
CA ASN A 74 -12.91 -12.64 16.83
C ASN A 74 -12.95 -11.77 15.55
N SER A 75 -12.21 -10.66 15.57
CA SER A 75 -12.05 -9.79 14.41
C SER A 75 -10.95 -10.35 13.51
N HIS A 76 -11.23 -10.38 12.21
CA HIS A 76 -10.22 -10.66 11.21
C HIS A 76 -9.84 -9.37 10.51
N TRP A 77 -8.62 -9.36 9.98
CA TRP A 77 -8.14 -8.25 9.20
C TRP A 77 -7.29 -8.76 8.04
N LEU A 78 -7.28 -7.97 6.98
CA LEU A 78 -6.43 -8.17 5.82
C LEU A 78 -5.52 -6.95 5.70
N GLN A 79 -4.22 -7.17 5.72
CA GLN A 79 -3.23 -6.13 5.45
C GLN A 79 -2.66 -6.33 4.05
N LEU A 80 -2.70 -5.27 3.25
CA LEU A 80 -2.15 -5.21 1.91
C LEU A 80 -1.05 -4.15 1.90
N LYS A 81 0.16 -4.54 1.50
CA LYS A 81 1.32 -3.64 1.43
C LYS A 81 1.70 -3.42 -0.01
N TYR A 82 1.87 -2.15 -0.37
CA TYR A 82 2.14 -1.70 -1.72
C TYR A 82 3.43 -0.88 -1.77
N ALA A 83 4.21 -1.06 -2.84
CA ALA A 83 5.19 -0.07 -3.27
C ALA A 83 4.48 0.99 -4.11
N LEU A 84 4.72 2.26 -3.82
CA LEU A 84 4.15 3.38 -4.56
C LEU A 84 5.15 3.82 -5.62
N THR A 85 4.82 3.59 -6.89
CA THR A 85 5.70 3.90 -8.01
C THR A 85 5.12 5.00 -8.89
N ILE A 86 5.99 5.74 -9.56
CA ILE A 86 5.63 6.62 -10.67
C ILE A 86 6.33 6.15 -11.93
N SER A 87 5.65 6.28 -13.07
CA SER A 87 6.24 6.10 -14.39
C SER A 87 6.56 7.48 -14.95
N SER A 88 7.81 7.73 -15.34
CA SER A 88 8.15 8.97 -16.02
C SER A 88 7.52 8.98 -17.41
N THR A 89 6.62 9.94 -17.66
CA THR A 89 6.13 10.24 -19.02
C THR A 89 6.94 11.34 -19.70
N GLU A 90 8.02 11.83 -19.07
CA GLU A 90 8.81 12.92 -19.64
C GLU A 90 9.70 12.40 -20.78
N PRO A 91 9.68 13.05 -21.97
CA PRO A 91 10.36 12.59 -23.17
C PRO A 91 11.87 12.95 -23.17
N THR A 92 12.56 12.74 -22.06
CA THR A 92 14.00 13.00 -21.94
C THR A 92 14.80 11.71 -22.00
N ILE A 93 14.97 11.12 -23.19
CA ILE A 93 16.01 10.16 -23.67
C ILE A 93 16.32 8.92 -22.78
N ALA A 94 15.82 8.85 -21.55
CA ALA A 94 16.14 7.88 -20.52
C ALA A 94 14.94 6.96 -20.37
N ASP A 95 15.18 5.73 -20.80
CA ASP A 95 14.45 4.49 -20.51
C ASP A 95 12.91 4.59 -20.39
N PRO A 96 12.15 4.12 -21.40
CA PRO A 96 10.70 4.04 -21.33
C PRO A 96 10.17 3.14 -20.19
N ASP A 97 11.03 2.36 -19.52
CA ASP A 97 10.70 1.55 -18.35
C ASP A 97 11.15 2.18 -17.01
N PHE A 98 11.54 3.45 -16.97
CA PHE A 98 11.97 4.11 -15.74
C PHE A 98 10.81 4.24 -14.73
N LYS A 99 10.80 3.33 -13.74
CA LYS A 99 9.95 3.37 -12.55
C LYS A 99 10.74 3.88 -11.36
N THR A 100 10.20 4.89 -10.68
CA THR A 100 10.74 5.36 -9.39
C THR A 100 9.78 5.01 -8.27
N THR A 101 10.27 4.33 -7.23
CA THR A 101 9.53 4.09 -6.00
C THR A 101 9.63 5.31 -5.10
N LEU A 102 8.49 5.87 -4.69
CA LEU A 102 8.38 7.04 -3.82
C LEU A 102 8.11 6.68 -2.37
N GLY A 103 7.76 5.44 -2.09
CA GLY A 103 7.40 5.01 -0.76
C GLY A 103 6.58 3.73 -0.75
N GLU A 104 5.97 3.48 0.39
CA GLU A 104 5.12 2.33 0.65
C GLU A 104 3.80 2.78 1.29
N LEU A 105 2.74 2.03 0.97
CA LEU A 105 1.43 2.14 1.60
C LEU A 105 1.05 0.78 2.18
N SER A 106 0.67 0.75 3.45
CA SER A 106 0.01 -0.40 4.06
C SER A 106 -1.44 -0.05 4.33
N LEU A 107 -2.37 -0.82 3.78
CA LEU A 107 -3.80 -0.73 4.09
C LEU A 107 -4.19 -1.89 4.97
N ILE A 108 -4.85 -1.61 6.10
CA ILE A 108 -5.45 -2.62 6.97
C ILE A 108 -6.96 -2.53 6.80
N LEU A 109 -7.55 -3.66 6.41
CA LEU A 109 -8.94 -3.80 6.03
C LEU A 109 -9.66 -4.73 7.01
N ASP A 110 -10.93 -4.47 7.27
CA ASP A 110 -11.81 -5.38 8.01
C ASP A 110 -12.49 -6.43 7.11
N ASP A 111 -13.41 -7.20 7.70
CA ASP A 111 -14.18 -8.25 7.02
C ASP A 111 -15.10 -7.72 5.90
N SER A 112 -15.43 -6.43 5.91
CA SER A 112 -16.18 -5.73 4.85
C SER A 112 -15.29 -5.11 3.78
N LEU A 113 -13.96 -5.27 3.87
CA LEU A 113 -12.97 -4.60 3.03
C LEU A 113 -12.99 -3.06 3.18
N GLU A 114 -13.44 -2.55 4.32
CA GLU A 114 -13.31 -1.14 4.66
C GLU A 114 -11.93 -0.88 5.27
N VAL A 115 -11.30 0.24 4.91
CA VAL A 115 -10.01 0.65 5.48
C VAL A 115 -10.23 1.09 6.92
N ILE A 116 -9.68 0.33 7.86
CA ILE A 116 -9.74 0.64 9.29
C ILE A 116 -8.48 1.34 9.79
N ASP A 117 -7.35 1.12 9.11
CA ASP A 117 -6.08 1.77 9.41
C ASP A 117 -5.19 1.78 8.16
N GLU A 118 -4.28 2.73 8.13
CA GLU A 118 -3.32 2.89 7.05
C GLU A 118 -1.98 3.38 7.58
N ASN A 119 -0.91 2.97 6.92
CA ASN A 119 0.43 3.43 7.23
C ASN A 119 1.16 3.82 5.95
N TRP A 120 1.72 5.02 5.96
CA TRP A 120 2.47 5.61 4.85
C TRP A 120 3.93 5.72 5.22
N VAL A 121 4.81 5.34 4.30
CA VAL A 121 6.25 5.59 4.39
C VAL A 121 6.66 6.25 3.09
N ILE A 122 6.88 7.56 3.10
CA ILE A 122 7.14 8.35 1.90
C ILE A 122 8.55 8.93 1.95
N ASP A 123 9.26 8.83 0.82
CA ASP A 123 10.49 9.58 0.59
C ASP A 123 10.15 11.06 0.32
N VAL A 124 10.11 11.85 1.40
CA VAL A 124 9.84 13.29 1.36
C VAL A 124 10.91 14.11 0.66
N ASN A 125 12.11 13.54 0.45
CA ASN A 125 13.21 14.22 -0.25
C ASN A 125 13.16 14.00 -1.77
N SER A 126 12.24 13.15 -2.24
CA SER A 126 12.03 12.91 -3.65
C SER A 126 11.56 14.18 -4.37
N PRO A 127 12.08 14.50 -5.57
CA PRO A 127 11.63 15.67 -6.34
C PRO A 127 10.16 15.57 -6.80
N TYR A 128 9.54 14.40 -6.66
CA TYR A 128 8.15 14.13 -7.01
C TYR A 128 7.19 14.26 -5.82
N VAL A 129 7.71 14.65 -4.65
CA VAL A 129 6.96 14.83 -3.42
C VAL A 129 7.07 16.29 -2.98
N LEU A 130 5.92 16.91 -2.74
CA LEU A 130 5.84 18.23 -2.12
C LEU A 130 5.40 18.04 -0.68
N ALA A 131 6.33 18.28 0.24
CA ALA A 131 6.09 18.22 1.67
C ALA A 131 5.93 19.65 2.23
N ILE A 132 4.75 19.93 2.79
CA ILE A 132 4.30 21.26 3.24
C ILE A 132 4.16 21.27 4.75
#